data_AF-A0A8B7E624-F1
#
_entry.id   AF-A0A8B7E624-F1
#
_cell.length_a   1.000
_cell.length_b   1.000
_cell.length_c   1.000
_cell.angle_alpha   90.00
_cell.angle_beta   90.00
_cell.angle_gamma   90.00
#
_symmetry.space_group_name_H-M   'P 1'
#
loop_
_entity.id
_entity.type
_entity.pdbx_description
1 polymer ?
#
loop_
_entity_poly.entity_id
_entity_poly.type
_entity_poly.pdbx_seq_one_letter_code
_entity_poly.pdbx_strand_id
1 'polypeptide(L)'
;MPVHCLKLKIGAVIMLLRNLDLKGGLCNGTRLMVRALHNNYIDGEVLTGVSAGNRVFVPRVQLAPSDANLPFTLKHRQFPVWLAYSMTVNKSQGQTFEKVGVYLKKPCFSHGQLYVACSR
;
A
#
# COMPACT_ATOMS: atom_id res chain seq x y z
N MET A 1 -9.13 5.64 2.11
CA MET A 1 -8.88 6.35 0.82
C MET A 1 -7.43 6.84 0.83
N PRO A 2 -6.77 6.99 -0.32
CA PRO A 2 -5.48 7.68 -0.41
C PRO A 2 -5.65 9.15 -0.02
N VAL A 3 -4.53 9.76 0.40
CA VAL A 3 -4.47 11.18 0.77
C VAL A 3 -4.85 12.09 -0.40
N HIS A 4 -5.41 13.27 -0.08
CA HIS A 4 -5.76 14.28 -1.08
C HIS A 4 -4.54 14.72 -1.90
N CYS A 5 -3.42 15.04 -1.22
CA CYS A 5 -2.15 15.38 -1.84
C CYS A 5 -1.15 14.25 -1.62
N LEU A 6 -0.85 13.50 -2.68
CA LEU A 6 0.14 12.43 -2.66
C LEU A 6 1.49 12.96 -3.16
N LYS A 7 2.46 13.09 -2.24
CA LYS A 7 3.83 13.51 -2.56
C LYS A 7 4.75 12.28 -2.60
N LEU A 8 5.33 12.01 -3.76
CA LEU A 8 6.24 10.89 -3.98
C LEU A 8 7.55 11.36 -4.59
N LYS A 9 8.59 10.54 -4.47
CA LYS A 9 9.89 10.73 -5.12
C LYS A 9 10.31 9.41 -5.75
N ILE A 10 11.12 9.48 -6.80
CA ILE A 10 11.84 8.31 -7.34
C ILE A 10 12.65 7.66 -6.21
N GLY A 11 12.61 6.33 -6.14
CA GLY A 11 13.19 5.52 -5.08
C GLY A 11 12.29 5.32 -3.86
N ALA A 12 11.15 6.02 -3.76
CA ALA A 12 10.25 5.83 -2.65
C ALA A 12 9.60 4.44 -2.66
N VAL A 13 9.50 3.82 -1.49
CA VAL A 13 8.73 2.59 -1.31
C VAL A 13 7.26 2.95 -1.09
N ILE A 14 6.38 2.40 -1.91
CA ILE A 14 4.94 2.58 -1.84
C ILE A 14 4.24 1.22 -1.73
N MET A 15 2.98 1.21 -1.33
CA MET A 15 2.14 0.02 -1.18
C MET A 15 0.80 0.25 -1.86
N LEU A 16 0.32 -0.76 -2.59
CA LEU A 16 -1.00 -0.74 -3.20
C LEU A 16 -2.11 -0.82 -2.14
N LEU A 17 -3.15 -0.02 -2.33
CA LEU A 17 -4.34 0.06 -1.46
C LEU A 17 -5.53 -0.76 -1.97
N ARG A 18 -5.45 -1.26 -3.22
CA ARG A 18 -6.50 -2.01 -3.91
C ARG A 18 -5.88 -3.10 -4.75
N ASN A 19 -6.67 -4.14 -5.03
CA ASN A 19 -6.33 -5.13 -6.03
C ASN A 19 -6.48 -4.50 -7.42
N LEU A 20 -5.41 -4.51 -8.20
CA LEU A 20 -5.39 -4.03 -9.58
C LEU A 20 -5.35 -5.20 -10.56
N ASP A 21 -4.50 -6.18 -10.28
CA ASP A 21 -4.40 -7.40 -11.07
C ASP A 21 -4.03 -8.57 -10.15
N LEU A 22 -5.03 -9.38 -9.82
CA LEU A 22 -4.86 -10.57 -8.97
C LEU A 22 -3.96 -11.61 -9.62
N LYS A 23 -4.03 -11.76 -10.96
CA LYS A 23 -3.25 -12.75 -11.71
C LYS A 23 -1.79 -12.31 -11.82
N GLY A 24 -1.56 -11.02 -12.04
CA GLY A 24 -0.24 -10.39 -12.11
C GLY A 24 0.40 -10.07 -10.75
N GLY A 25 -0.20 -10.47 -9.62
CA GLY A 25 0.37 -10.25 -8.27
C GLY A 25 0.25 -8.81 -7.74
N LEU A 26 -0.52 -7.95 -8.40
CA LEU A 26 -0.80 -6.57 -8.00
C LEU A 26 -2.02 -6.50 -7.09
N CYS A 27 -1.83 -6.98 -5.88
CA CYS A 27 -2.84 -7.06 -4.83
C CYS A 27 -2.69 -5.91 -3.82
N ASN A 28 -3.72 -5.69 -3.01
CA ASN A 28 -3.64 -4.81 -1.85
C ASN A 28 -2.54 -5.30 -0.90
N GLY A 29 -1.64 -4.40 -0.49
CA GLY A 29 -0.47 -4.73 0.32
C GLY A 29 0.81 -4.97 -0.48
N THR A 30 0.74 -5.17 -1.80
CA THR A 30 1.95 -5.32 -2.63
C THR A 30 2.80 -4.05 -2.54
N ARG A 31 4.08 -4.21 -2.18
CA ARG A 31 5.05 -3.13 -2.07
C ARG A 31 5.76 -2.92 -3.40
N LEU A 32 5.92 -1.67 -3.79
CA LEU A 32 6.57 -1.25 -5.02
C LEU A 32 7.65 -0.21 -4.70
N MET A 33 8.76 -0.21 -5.43
CA MET A 33 9.71 0.89 -5.49
C MET A 33 9.37 1.79 -6.67
N VAL A 34 9.21 3.10 -6.44
CA VAL A 34 8.97 4.08 -7.50
C VAL A 34 10.23 4.21 -8.36
N ARG A 35 10.11 3.95 -9.66
CA ARG A 35 11.19 4.09 -10.63
C ARG A 35 11.03 5.35 -11.47
N ALA A 36 9.80 5.72 -11.84
CA ALA A 36 9.49 7.00 -12.47
C ALA A 36 8.08 7.47 -12.10
N LEU A 37 7.88 8.78 -12.18
CA LEU A 37 6.60 9.43 -11.89
C LEU A 37 6.12 10.16 -13.14
N HIS A 38 4.92 9.82 -13.60
CA HIS A 38 4.25 10.48 -14.71
C HIS A 38 2.89 11.01 -14.27
N ASN A 39 2.30 11.88 -15.09
CA ASN A 39 1.02 12.52 -14.75
C ASN A 39 -0.13 11.51 -14.54
N ASN A 40 -0.10 10.42 -15.32
CA ASN A 40 -1.22 9.46 -15.42
C ASN A 40 -0.91 8.06 -14.86
N TYR A 41 0.36 7.73 -14.66
CA TYR A 41 0.79 6.44 -14.11
C TYR A 41 2.06 6.59 -13.26
N ILE A 42 2.24 5.67 -12.33
CA ILE A 42 3.49 5.49 -11.59
C ILE A 42 4.17 4.25 -12.17
N ASP A 43 5.43 4.40 -12.55
CA ASP A 43 6.28 3.27 -12.91
C ASP A 43 6.93 2.73 -11.63
N GLY A 44 6.59 1.50 -11.28
CA GLY A 44 7.02 0.84 -10.06
C GLY A 44 7.65 -0.51 -10.34
N GLU A 45 8.52 -0.94 -9.45
CA GLU A 45 9.07 -2.29 -9.42
C GLU A 45 8.57 -3.03 -8.19
N VAL A 46 8.07 -4.25 -8.38
CA VAL A 46 7.52 -5.06 -7.30
C VAL A 46 8.63 -5.53 -6.37
N LEU A 47 8.49 -5.30 -5.07
CA LEU A 47 9.48 -5.67 -4.06
C LEU A 47 9.16 -6.98 -3.34
N THR A 48 7.91 -7.44 -3.39
CA THR A 48 7.42 -8.53 -2.54
C THR A 48 6.48 -9.44 -3.32
N GLY A 49 6.53 -10.75 -3.03
CA GLY A 49 5.64 -11.76 -3.59
C GLY A 49 6.17 -12.40 -4.87
N VAL A 50 5.31 -13.17 -5.54
CA VAL A 50 5.65 -14.01 -6.71
C VAL A 50 6.17 -13.19 -7.89
N SER A 51 5.76 -11.93 -7.98
CA SER A 51 6.11 -11.03 -9.08
C SER A 51 7.25 -10.06 -8.73
N ALA A 52 8.03 -10.33 -7.67
CA ALA A 52 9.15 -9.50 -7.27
C ALA A 52 10.16 -9.31 -8.42
N GLY A 53 10.67 -8.08 -8.57
CA GLY A 53 11.55 -7.67 -9.67
C GLY A 53 10.82 -7.22 -10.94
N ASN A 54 9.52 -7.50 -11.08
CA ASN A 54 8.77 -7.08 -12.28
C ASN A 54 8.48 -5.58 -12.26
N ARG A 55 8.62 -4.95 -13.44
CA ARG A 55 8.18 -3.58 -13.72
C ARG A 55 6.67 -3.55 -13.96
N VAL A 56 5.98 -2.62 -13.30
CA VAL A 56 4.53 -2.48 -13.35
C VAL A 56 4.12 -1.01 -13.42
N PHE A 57 3.01 -0.74 -14.09
CA PHE A 57 2.46 0.61 -14.24
C PHE A 57 1.18 0.73 -13.42
N VAL A 58 1.17 1.66 -12.47
CA VAL A 58 0.02 1.90 -11.59
C VAL A 58 -0.75 3.12 -12.08
N PRO A 59 -1.96 2.96 -12.65
CA PRO A 59 -2.76 4.09 -13.11
C PRO A 59 -3.53 4.77 -11.96
N ARG A 60 -4.08 5.95 -12.23
CA ARG A 60 -5.09 6.57 -11.35
C ARG A 60 -6.42 5.82 -11.46
N VAL A 61 -7.00 5.44 -10.34
CA VAL A 61 -8.31 4.76 -10.28
C VAL A 61 -9.36 5.64 -9.60
N GLN A 62 -10.63 5.44 -9.95
CA GLN A 62 -11.73 6.07 -9.21
C GLN A 62 -11.97 5.32 -7.90
N LEU A 63 -12.01 6.06 -6.80
CA LEU A 63 -12.22 5.54 -5.46
C LEU A 63 -13.45 6.21 -4.89
N ALA A 64 -14.47 5.41 -4.57
CA ALA A 64 -15.61 5.86 -3.79
C ALA A 64 -15.44 5.41 -2.32
N PRO A 65 -15.79 6.24 -1.33
CA PRO A 65 -16.02 5.76 0.02
C PRO A 65 -17.22 4.80 0.00
N SER A 66 -17.08 3.66 0.69
CA SER A 66 -18.13 2.64 0.76
C SER A 66 -19.32 3.06 1.64
N ASP A 67 -19.07 3.94 2.62
CA ASP A 67 -20.01 4.33 3.66
C ASP A 67 -19.93 5.83 3.88
N ALA A 68 -20.67 6.57 3.08
CA ALA A 68 -20.94 7.96 3.40
C ALA A 68 -22.46 8.10 3.37
N ASN A 69 -23.06 8.47 4.51
CA ASN A 69 -24.44 8.97 4.60
C ASN A 69 -24.54 10.32 3.86
N LEU A 70 -24.17 10.32 2.60
CA LEU A 70 -24.20 11.46 1.71
C LEU A 70 -25.33 11.19 0.70
N PRO A 71 -26.09 12.23 0.34
CA PRO A 71 -27.13 12.12 -0.69
C PRO A 71 -26.54 11.87 -2.10
N PHE A 72 -25.22 11.75 -2.23
CA PHE A 72 -24.51 11.49 -3.47
C PHE A 72 -23.26 10.63 -3.23
N THR A 73 -22.81 9.92 -4.27
CA THR A 73 -21.56 9.15 -4.22
C THR A 73 -20.37 10.04 -4.56
N LEU A 74 -19.54 10.34 -3.56
CA LEU A 74 -18.27 11.04 -3.80
C LEU A 74 -17.28 10.10 -4.50
N LYS A 75 -16.84 10.46 -5.71
CA LYS A 75 -15.79 9.72 -6.45
C LYS A 75 -14.51 10.55 -6.47
N HIS A 76 -13.42 9.98 -5.97
CA HIS A 76 -12.10 10.60 -6.01
C HIS A 76 -11.18 9.81 -6.96
N ARG A 77 -10.64 10.47 -7.99
CA ARG A 77 -9.67 9.86 -8.91
C ARG A 77 -8.24 10.07 -8.42
N GLN A 78 -7.60 9.01 -7.93
CA GLN A 78 -6.25 9.09 -7.37
C GLN A 78 -5.47 7.78 -7.61
N PHE A 79 -4.15 7.84 -7.49
CA PHE A 79 -3.33 6.63 -7.42
C PHE A 79 -3.69 5.81 -6.17
N PRO A 80 -3.95 4.50 -6.30
CA PRO A 80 -4.34 3.66 -5.17
C PRO A 80 -3.10 3.20 -4.39
N VAL A 81 -2.27 4.15 -3.94
CA VAL A 81 -0.99 3.86 -3.27
C VAL A 81 -0.81 4.69 -2.01
N TRP A 82 0.03 4.21 -1.09
CA TRP A 82 0.53 4.94 0.07
C TRP A 82 2.03 4.71 0.22
N LEU A 83 2.75 5.70 0.76
CA LEU A 83 4.14 5.53 1.21
C LEU A 83 4.27 4.37 2.24
N ALA A 84 5.26 3.49 2.08
CA ALA A 84 5.34 2.23 2.82
C ALA A 84 6.71 1.97 3.46
N TYR A 85 7.26 3.00 4.10
CA TYR A 85 8.43 2.88 5.00
C TYR A 85 8.05 2.37 6.39
N SER A 86 6.88 2.76 6.87
CA SER A 86 6.28 2.28 8.11
C SER A 86 4.86 1.84 7.82
N MET A 87 4.42 0.76 8.44
CA MET A 87 3.05 0.27 8.32
C MET A 87 2.52 -0.16 9.68
N THR A 88 1.21 -0.21 9.82
CA THR A 88 0.58 -0.76 11.03
C THR A 88 0.74 -2.27 11.04
N VAL A 89 0.75 -2.86 12.25
CA VAL A 89 0.85 -4.31 12.43
C VAL A 89 -0.20 -5.08 11.63
N ASN A 90 -1.43 -4.57 11.59
CA ASN A 90 -2.52 -5.19 10.82
C ASN A 90 -2.23 -5.16 9.31
N LYS A 91 -1.53 -4.14 8.81
CA LYS A 91 -1.16 -4.05 7.38
C LYS A 91 0.03 -4.92 7.02
N SER A 92 0.91 -5.22 7.97
CA SER A 92 2.02 -6.16 7.76
C SER A 92 1.58 -7.63 7.79
N GLN A 93 0.39 -7.95 8.29
CA GLN A 93 -0.08 -9.33 8.39
C GLN A 93 -0.04 -10.06 7.04
N GLY A 94 0.57 -11.24 7.01
CA GLY A 94 0.77 -12.02 5.78
C GLY A 94 1.99 -11.63 4.95
N GLN A 95 2.74 -10.59 5.32
CA GLN A 95 4.00 -10.21 4.67
C GLN A 95 5.20 -10.76 5.45
N THR A 96 6.29 -11.03 4.74
CA THR A 96 7.57 -11.50 5.31
C THR A 96 8.66 -10.49 4.98
N PHE A 97 9.47 -10.15 5.98
CA PHE A 97 10.61 -9.26 5.84
C PHE A 97 11.86 -9.88 6.46
N GLU A 98 13.04 -9.49 5.97
CA GLU A 98 14.31 -9.94 6.56
C GLU A 98 14.56 -9.30 7.93
N LYS A 99 14.22 -8.01 8.05
CA LYS A 99 14.43 -7.19 9.26
C LYS A 99 13.25 -6.25 9.46
N VAL A 100 12.75 -6.20 10.70
CA VAL A 100 11.62 -5.33 11.08
C VAL A 100 11.98 -4.57 12.36
N GLY A 101 11.73 -3.26 12.36
CA GLY A 101 11.72 -2.45 13.56
C GLY A 101 10.30 -2.34 14.10
N VAL A 102 10.07 -2.77 15.34
CA VAL A 102 8.77 -2.68 16.01
C VAL A 102 8.76 -1.48 16.95
N TYR A 103 7.95 -0.46 16.65
CA TYR A 103 7.80 0.74 17.48
C TYR A 103 6.46 0.73 18.23
N LEU A 104 6.52 0.62 19.55
CA LEU A 104 5.36 0.59 20.44
C LEU A 104 5.40 1.77 21.41
N LYS A 105 4.81 2.91 21.01
CA LYS A 105 4.65 4.06 21.92
C LYS A 105 3.64 3.79 23.04
N LYS A 106 2.67 2.92 22.78
CA LYS A 106 1.62 2.47 23.71
C LYS A 106 1.57 0.94 23.69
N PRO A 107 1.06 0.28 24.76
CA PRO A 107 0.85 -1.16 24.75
C PRO A 107 -0.05 -1.60 23.59
N CYS A 108 0.12 -2.85 23.13
CA CYS A 108 -0.75 -3.44 22.12
C CYS A 108 -2.21 -3.45 22.59
N PHE A 109 -3.13 -3.07 21.71
CA PHE A 109 -4.55 -2.92 22.08
C PHE A 109 -5.32 -4.23 21.93
N SER A 110 -4.85 -5.15 21.07
CA SER A 110 -5.50 -6.43 20.80
C SER A 110 -4.58 -7.61 21.08
N HIS A 111 -5.19 -8.72 21.50
CA HIS A 111 -4.49 -10.00 21.62
C HIS A 111 -3.87 -10.41 20.28
N GLY A 112 -2.67 -10.98 20.33
CA GLY A 112 -1.96 -11.45 19.14
C GLY A 112 -1.28 -10.37 18.30
N GLN A 113 -1.49 -9.08 18.55
CA GLN A 113 -0.89 -8.00 17.75
C GLN A 113 0.65 -8.02 17.83
N LEU A 114 1.21 -8.16 19.04
CA LEU A 114 2.67 -8.25 19.20
C LEU A 114 3.24 -9.49 18.48
N TYR A 115 2.56 -10.62 18.59
CA TYR A 115 2.94 -11.85 17.88
C TYR A 115 2.92 -11.67 16.36
N VAL A 116 1.89 -11.01 15.81
CA VAL A 116 1.84 -10.68 14.38
C VAL A 116 3.04 -9.83 14.01
N ALA A 117 3.38 -8.80 14.80
CA ALA A 117 4.53 -7.92 14.54
C ALA A 117 5.88 -8.67 14.56
N CYS A 118 6.10 -9.55 15.55
CA CYS A 118 7.34 -10.32 15.67
C CYS A 118 7.46 -11.47 14.66
N SER A 119 6.36 -11.89 14.04
CA SER A 119 6.35 -12.95 13.01
C SER A 119 6.45 -12.42 11.58
N ARG A 120 6.67 -11.11 11.40
CA ARG A 120 6.90 -10.50 10.09
C ARG A 120 8.39 -10.47 9.78
#